data_AF-A0A073K8T4-F1
#
_entry.id   AF-A0A073K8T4-F1
#
_cell.length_a   1.000
_cell.length_b   1.000
_cell.length_c   1.000
_cell.angle_alpha   90.00
_cell.angle_beta   90.00
_cell.angle_gamma   90.00
#
_symmetry.space_group_name_H-M   'P 1'
#
loop_
_entity.id
_entity.type
_entity.pdbx_description
1 polymer ?
#
loop_
_entity_poly.entity_id
_entity_poly.type
_entity_poly.pdbx_seq_one_letter_code
_entity_poly.pdbx_strand_id
1 'polypeptide(L)'
;MFKKISLLVISGSLFMSLTACKPTYQKASAKNETSASLYTTKELQNTFPIGMPIDEYIAKKNKMNIKHSTSIPLPDGAVGRVLQTTDGFVVICGNEKEIFDVLVFRTMDEVIDYEKSFKKETLINE
;
A
#
# COMPACT_ATOMS: atom_id res chain seq x y z
N MET A 1 -45.23 55.80 20.09
CA MET A 1 -45.75 54.43 19.87
C MET A 1 -44.68 53.44 20.28
N PHE A 2 -45.03 52.52 21.19
CA PHE A 2 -44.44 51.19 21.52
C PHE A 2 -42.93 50.97 21.26
N LYS A 3 -42.13 50.37 22.16
CA LYS A 3 -42.47 49.35 23.15
C LYS A 3 -41.28 49.09 24.07
N LYS A 4 -41.60 48.61 25.25
CA LYS A 4 -40.77 48.33 26.42
C LYS A 4 -39.79 47.16 26.21
N ILE A 5 -38.66 47.25 26.94
CA ILE A 5 -38.08 46.24 27.85
C ILE A 5 -38.11 44.78 27.39
N SER A 6 -36.92 44.15 27.27
CA SER A 6 -36.61 42.95 28.06
C SER A 6 -35.12 42.61 27.98
N LEU A 7 -34.43 42.78 29.12
CA LEU A 7 -33.36 41.86 29.50
C LEU A 7 -33.95 40.45 29.51
N LEU A 8 -33.26 39.47 28.92
CA LEU A 8 -33.29 38.10 29.40
C LEU A 8 -31.96 37.42 29.04
N VAL A 9 -31.28 37.05 30.12
CA VAL A 9 -30.13 36.18 30.20
C VAL A 9 -30.53 34.81 29.64
N ILE A 10 -29.81 34.28 28.66
CA ILE A 10 -29.83 32.85 28.38
C ILE A 10 -28.38 32.39 28.31
N SER A 11 -28.05 31.71 29.40
CA SER A 11 -26.91 30.84 29.63
C SER A 11 -26.72 29.83 28.51
N GLY A 12 -25.45 29.44 28.32
CA GLY A 12 -25.13 28.14 27.77
C GLY A 12 -24.40 28.21 26.45
N SER A 13 -23.15 28.68 26.51
CA SER A 13 -22.13 28.32 25.54
C SER A 13 -21.93 26.80 25.60
N LEU A 14 -22.72 26.04 24.83
CA LEU A 14 -22.47 24.64 24.57
C LEU A 14 -21.35 24.56 23.53
N PHE A 15 -20.09 24.65 23.99
CA PHE A 15 -18.95 24.17 23.22
C PHE A 15 -19.09 22.65 23.12
N MET A 16 -19.75 22.17 22.07
CA MET A 16 -19.57 20.79 21.60
C MET A 16 -18.22 20.74 20.89
N SER A 17 -17.18 20.40 21.66
CA SER A 17 -15.90 20.01 21.10
C SER A 17 -16.05 18.70 20.33
N LEU A 18 -15.63 18.77 19.06
CA LEU A 18 -14.96 17.73 18.28
C LEU A 18 -15.57 16.32 18.34
N THR A 19 -16.29 15.96 17.28
CA THR A 19 -16.00 14.68 16.63
C THR A 19 -15.76 14.94 15.15
N ALA A 20 -14.51 15.24 14.81
CA ALA A 20 -14.03 14.96 13.46
C ALA A 20 -14.19 13.45 13.27
N CYS A 21 -15.22 13.03 12.54
CA CYS A 21 -15.33 11.67 12.03
C CYS A 21 -14.23 11.52 10.98
N LYS A 22 -13.00 11.29 11.44
CA LYS A 22 -11.95 10.75 10.59
C LYS A 22 -12.38 9.30 10.36
N PRO A 23 -12.63 8.86 9.11
CA PRO A 23 -12.69 7.44 8.85
C PRO A 23 -11.31 6.90 9.25
N THR A 24 -11.24 6.28 10.42
CA THR A 24 -10.12 5.43 10.78
C THR A 24 -10.21 4.28 9.79
N TYR A 25 -9.56 4.44 8.63
CA TYR A 25 -9.05 3.30 7.90
C TYR A 25 -8.21 2.56 8.94
N GLN A 26 -8.79 1.51 9.52
CA GLN A 26 -8.05 0.49 10.22
C GLN A 26 -7.06 -0.03 9.17
N LYS A 27 -5.86 0.55 9.15
CA LYS A 27 -4.68 -0.14 8.67
C LYS A 27 -4.67 -1.39 9.54
N ALA A 28 -5.18 -2.49 8.99
CA ALA A 28 -5.08 -3.79 9.60
C ALA A 28 -3.61 -3.90 10.04
N SER A 29 -3.41 -3.90 11.36
CA SER A 29 -2.10 -4.18 11.93
C SER A 29 -1.85 -5.61 11.54
N ALA A 30 -1.08 -5.79 10.46
CA ALA A 30 -0.66 -7.09 9.99
C ALA A 30 0.06 -7.71 11.17
N LYS A 31 -0.60 -8.72 11.75
CA LYS A 31 -0.05 -9.64 12.73
C LYS A 31 1.35 -10.01 12.20
N ASN A 32 2.39 -9.58 12.91
CA ASN A 32 3.76 -10.03 12.65
C ASN A 32 3.84 -11.51 13.04
N GLU A 33 3.20 -12.37 12.25
CA GLU A 33 3.57 -13.77 12.20
C GLU A 33 4.83 -13.82 11.35
N THR A 34 5.95 -13.95 12.04
CA THR A 34 7.25 -14.31 11.49
C THR A 34 7.18 -15.74 10.93
N SER A 35 6.36 -15.98 9.91
CA SER A 35 6.56 -17.11 9.02
C SER A 35 7.55 -16.63 7.96
N ALA A 36 8.79 -17.14 8.02
CA ALA A 36 9.72 -16.96 6.93
C ALA A 36 9.04 -17.49 5.65
N SER A 37 9.12 -16.72 4.56
CA SER A 37 8.68 -17.22 3.25
C SER A 37 9.39 -18.53 2.97
N LEU A 38 8.65 -19.55 2.53
CA LEU A 38 9.22 -20.87 2.21
C LEU A 38 9.71 -20.96 0.77
N TYR A 39 9.61 -19.86 0.02
CA TYR A 39 9.85 -19.83 -1.42
C TYR A 39 11.11 -19.04 -1.73
N THR A 40 11.86 -19.54 -2.70
CA THR A 40 13.01 -18.86 -3.30
C THR A 40 12.56 -17.83 -4.34
N THR A 41 13.44 -16.89 -4.67
CA THR A 41 13.25 -15.93 -5.78
C THR A 41 12.87 -16.63 -7.09
N LYS A 42 13.59 -17.70 -7.45
CA LYS A 42 13.37 -18.48 -8.68
C LYS A 42 12.00 -19.16 -8.70
N GLU A 43 11.56 -19.73 -7.58
CA GLU A 43 10.24 -20.36 -7.50
C GLU A 43 9.13 -19.33 -7.69
N LEU A 44 9.25 -18.14 -7.10
CA LEU A 44 8.26 -17.08 -7.27
C LEU A 44 8.24 -16.54 -8.71
N GLN A 45 9.39 -16.38 -9.37
CA GLN A 45 9.45 -16.00 -10.78
C GLN A 45 8.72 -17.00 -11.68
N ASN A 46 8.92 -18.31 -11.45
CA ASN A 46 8.23 -19.36 -12.20
C ASN A 46 6.73 -19.41 -11.87
N THR A 47 6.37 -19.07 -10.63
CA THR A 47 4.98 -19.12 -10.15
C THR A 47 4.15 -17.97 -10.69
N PHE A 48 4.76 -16.80 -10.89
CA PHE A 48 4.14 -15.55 -11.30
C PHE A 48 4.82 -15.00 -12.57
N PRO A 49 4.67 -15.68 -13.72
CA PRO A 49 5.28 -15.21 -14.97
C PRO A 49 4.63 -13.91 -15.48
N ILE A 50 5.37 -13.21 -16.34
CA ILE A 50 4.87 -12.09 -17.14
C ILE A 50 3.68 -12.57 -17.99
N GLY A 51 2.64 -11.75 -18.08
CA GLY A 51 1.38 -12.05 -18.76
C GLY A 51 0.32 -12.73 -17.89
N MET A 52 0.65 -13.07 -16.64
CA MET A 52 -0.33 -13.63 -15.71
C MET A 52 -1.37 -12.57 -15.34
N PRO A 53 -2.69 -12.86 -15.45
CA PRO A 53 -3.74 -11.96 -15.00
C PRO A 53 -3.62 -11.61 -13.52
N ILE A 54 -3.92 -10.36 -13.16
CA ILE A 54 -3.71 -9.87 -11.79
C ILE A 54 -4.64 -10.54 -10.78
N ASP A 55 -5.86 -10.88 -11.19
CA ASP A 55 -6.80 -11.63 -10.34
C ASP A 55 -6.29 -13.03 -10.02
N GLU A 56 -5.68 -13.70 -11.01
CA GLU A 56 -5.06 -15.02 -10.82
C GLU A 56 -3.87 -14.91 -9.86
N TYR A 57 -3.01 -13.91 -10.07
CA TYR A 57 -1.91 -13.61 -9.14
C TYR A 57 -2.41 -13.41 -7.71
N ILE A 58 -3.43 -12.58 -7.49
CA ILE A 58 -3.99 -12.31 -6.15
C ILE A 58 -4.52 -13.60 -5.53
N ALA A 59 -5.31 -14.37 -6.28
CA ALA A 59 -5.90 -15.62 -5.82
C ALA A 59 -4.83 -16.66 -5.45
N LYS A 60 -3.76 -16.76 -6.25
CA LYS A 60 -2.65 -17.69 -6.02
C LYS A 60 -1.79 -17.25 -4.84
N LYS A 61 -1.38 -15.97 -4.79
CA LYS A 61 -0.63 -15.39 -3.67
C LYS A 61 -1.34 -15.59 -2.34
N ASN A 62 -2.66 -15.36 -2.28
CA ASN A 62 -3.43 -15.51 -1.03
C ASN A 62 -3.47 -16.95 -0.50
N LYS A 63 -3.23 -17.95 -1.35
CA LYS A 63 -3.11 -19.37 -0.97
C LYS A 63 -1.69 -19.77 -0.57
N MET A 64 -0.71 -18.94 -0.91
CA MET A 64 0.70 -19.21 -0.63
C MET A 64 1.11 -18.54 0.69
N ASN A 65 1.92 -19.23 1.49
CA ASN A 65 2.55 -18.64 2.67
C ASN A 65 3.74 -17.76 2.27
N ILE A 66 3.46 -16.63 1.60
CA ILE A 66 4.45 -15.63 1.17
C ILE A 66 4.24 -14.35 1.97
N LYS A 67 5.34 -13.84 2.53
CA LYS A 67 5.31 -12.56 3.24
C LYS A 67 5.34 -11.39 2.25
N HIS A 68 4.27 -10.60 2.28
CA HIS A 68 4.20 -9.33 1.56
C HIS A 68 4.85 -8.23 2.41
N SER A 69 5.97 -7.69 1.95
CA SER A 69 6.73 -6.68 2.72
C SER A 69 6.13 -5.30 2.55
N THR A 70 5.94 -4.87 1.31
CA THR A 70 5.40 -3.56 0.97
C THR A 70 4.92 -3.56 -0.48
N SER A 71 4.27 -2.47 -0.89
CA SER A 71 4.00 -2.16 -2.29
C SER A 71 4.63 -0.82 -2.63
N ILE A 72 5.27 -0.75 -3.79
CA ILE A 72 5.89 0.47 -4.33
C ILE A 72 5.05 0.99 -5.50
N PRO A 73 4.77 2.30 -5.57
CA PRO A 73 4.12 2.89 -6.73
C PRO A 73 5.09 2.86 -7.92
N LEU A 74 4.57 2.52 -9.09
CA LEU A 74 5.27 2.61 -10.37
C LEU A 74 4.59 3.69 -11.24
N PRO A 75 5.21 4.11 -12.36
CA PRO A 75 4.58 5.01 -13.32
C PRO A 75 3.21 4.50 -13.80
N ASP A 76 2.38 5.41 -14.32
CA ASP A 76 1.07 5.11 -14.92
C ASP A 76 0.07 4.39 -13.99
N GLY A 77 0.23 4.54 -12.67
CA GLY A 77 -0.64 3.92 -11.68
C GLY A 77 -0.40 2.43 -11.47
N ALA A 78 0.65 1.87 -12.08
CA ALA A 78 1.07 0.49 -11.84
C ALA A 78 1.63 0.33 -10.41
N VAL A 79 1.68 -0.92 -9.95
CA VAL A 79 2.11 -1.25 -8.59
C VAL A 79 3.13 -2.38 -8.61
N GLY A 80 4.28 -2.15 -8.00
CA GLY A 80 5.28 -3.16 -7.68
C GLY A 80 4.98 -3.76 -6.32
N ARG A 81 4.64 -5.05 -6.25
CA ARG A 81 4.35 -5.73 -4.97
C ARG A 81 5.60 -6.48 -4.51
N VAL A 82 6.16 -6.06 -3.39
CA VAL A 82 7.40 -6.62 -2.84
C VAL A 82 7.09 -7.84 -1.98
N LEU A 83 7.66 -8.97 -2.35
CA LEU A 83 7.52 -10.26 -1.68
C LEU A 83 8.88 -10.65 -1.09
N GLN A 84 8.91 -10.98 0.20
CA GLN A 84 10.11 -11.53 0.83
C GLN A 84 10.23 -13.02 0.47
N THR A 85 11.45 -13.47 0.20
CA THR A 85 11.81 -14.86 -0.13
C THR A 85 12.89 -15.36 0.83
N THR A 86 13.27 -16.63 0.72
CA THR A 86 14.36 -17.22 1.51
C THR A 86 15.74 -16.63 1.18
N ASP A 87 15.92 -16.17 -0.05
CA ASP A 87 17.21 -15.77 -0.64
C ASP A 87 17.24 -14.31 -1.14
N GLY A 88 16.19 -13.52 -0.83
CA GLY A 88 16.11 -12.11 -1.18
C GLY A 88 14.68 -11.58 -1.26
N PHE A 89 14.41 -10.76 -2.26
CA PHE A 89 13.12 -10.13 -2.52
C PHE A 89 12.74 -10.27 -3.99
N VAL A 90 11.45 -10.41 -4.25
CA VAL A 90 10.87 -10.36 -5.58
C VAL A 90 9.88 -9.21 -5.65
N VAL A 91 9.98 -8.37 -6.67
CA VAL A 91 9.00 -7.34 -6.95
C VAL A 91 8.17 -7.78 -8.15
N ILE A 92 6.88 -8.02 -7.89
CA ILE A 92 5.91 -8.35 -8.94
C ILE A 92 5.29 -7.04 -9.42
N CYS A 93 5.65 -6.61 -10.63
CA CYS A 93 5.14 -5.39 -11.24
C CYS A 93 3.88 -5.71 -12.05
N GLY A 94 2.76 -5.10 -11.67
CA GLY A 94 1.47 -5.34 -12.30
C GLY A 94 0.65 -4.07 -12.45
N ASN A 95 -0.21 -4.06 -13.46
CA ASN A 95 -1.26 -3.05 -13.63
C ASN A 95 -2.61 -3.64 -13.20
N GLU A 96 -3.73 -3.14 -13.73
CA GLU A 96 -5.06 -3.69 -13.44
C GLU A 96 -5.37 -4.99 -14.19
N LYS A 97 -4.60 -5.31 -15.24
CA LYS A 97 -4.85 -6.44 -16.14
C LYS A 97 -3.94 -7.62 -15.81
N GLU A 98 -2.64 -7.40 -15.83
CA GLU A 98 -1.63 -8.48 -15.79
C GLU A 98 -0.33 -8.05 -15.12
N ILE A 99 0.48 -9.05 -14.79
CA ILE A 99 1.89 -8.89 -14.45
C ILE A 99 2.64 -8.56 -15.73
N PHE A 100 3.33 -7.42 -15.75
CA PHE A 100 4.14 -7.03 -16.91
C PHE A 100 5.64 -7.16 -16.67
N ASP A 101 6.09 -7.23 -15.41
CA ASP A 101 7.51 -7.42 -15.08
C ASP A 101 7.70 -8.09 -13.71
N VAL A 102 8.83 -8.79 -13.54
CA VAL A 102 9.20 -9.50 -12.31
C VAL A 102 10.69 -9.35 -12.04
N LEU A 103 11.01 -8.60 -11.00
CA LEU A 103 12.38 -8.23 -10.65
C LEU A 103 12.84 -8.95 -9.38
N VAL A 104 14.11 -9.30 -9.32
CA VAL A 104 14.74 -9.95 -8.17
C VAL A 104 15.80 -9.04 -7.59
N PHE A 105 15.77 -8.92 -6.26
CA PHE A 105 16.70 -8.11 -5.48
C PHE A 105 17.25 -8.95 -4.34
N ARG A 106 18.49 -8.68 -3.95
CA ARG A 106 19.12 -9.35 -2.80
C ARG A 106 18.72 -8.71 -1.49
N THR A 107 18.53 -7.38 -1.50
CA THR A 107 18.28 -6.60 -0.28
C THR A 107 17.09 -5.66 -0.44
N MET A 108 16.54 -5.20 0.68
CA MET A 108 15.47 -4.21 0.67
C MET A 108 15.97 -2.83 0.22
N ASP A 109 17.26 -2.52 0.44
CA ASP A 109 17.86 -1.25 0.00
C ASP A 109 17.87 -1.14 -1.53
N GLU A 110 18.16 -2.24 -2.24
CA GLU A 110 18.07 -2.28 -3.71
C GLU A 110 16.63 -2.03 -4.19
N VAL A 111 15.62 -2.56 -3.49
CA VAL A 111 14.21 -2.31 -3.80
C VAL A 111 13.84 -0.83 -3.59
N ILE A 112 14.36 -0.22 -2.52
CA ILE A 112 14.12 1.19 -2.21
C ILE A 112 14.79 2.09 -3.27
N ASP A 113 16.00 1.75 -3.70
CA ASP A 113 16.71 2.51 -4.73
C ASP A 113 16.02 2.38 -6.09
N TYR A 114 15.47 1.21 -6.41
CA TYR A 114 14.57 1.02 -7.55
C TYR A 114 13.30 1.90 -7.44
N GLU A 115 12.66 1.99 -6.28
CA GLU A 115 11.51 2.91 -6.11
C GLU A 115 11.92 4.38 -6.33
N LYS A 116 13.10 4.79 -5.82
CA LYS A 116 13.59 6.17 -5.94
C LYS A 116 13.91 6.57 -7.38
N SER A 117 14.34 5.65 -8.24
CA SER A 117 14.64 6.00 -9.64
C SER A 117 13.42 6.58 -10.35
N PHE A 118 12.22 6.13 -10.02
CA PHE A 118 10.98 6.68 -10.59
C PHE A 118 10.63 8.07 -10.03
N LYS A 119 10.87 8.30 -8.73
CA LYS A 119 10.60 9.61 -8.10
C LYS A 119 11.53 10.70 -8.60
N LYS A 120 12.77 10.34 -8.93
CA LYS A 120 13.74 11.28 -9.49
C LYS A 120 13.30 11.74 -10.89
N GLU A 121 12.78 10.84 -11.71
CA GLU A 121 12.26 11.12 -13.06
C GLU A 121 11.10 12.13 -13.05
N THR A 122 10.20 12.04 -12.05
CA THR A 122 9.05 12.96 -11.96
C THR A 122 9.44 14.39 -11.63
N LEU A 123 10.50 14.62 -10.83
CA LEU A 123 10.92 15.95 -10.40
C LEU A 123 11.74 16.74 -11.44
N ILE A 124 12.21 16.10 -12.52
CA ILE A 124 12.97 16.78 -13.59
C ILE A 124 12.06 17.28 -14.72
N ASN A 125 10.79 16.87 -14.72
CA ASN A 125 9.82 17.16 -15.79
C ASN A 125 8.73 18.16 -15.36
N GLU A 126 8.84 18.76 -14.16
CA GLU A 126 8.02 19.89 -13.68
C GLU A 126 8.70 21.24 -13.87
#